data_AF-A0A7C2KX33-F1
#
_entry.id   AF-A0A7C2KX33-F1
#
_cell.length_a   1.000
_cell.length_b   1.000
_cell.length_c   1.000
_cell.angle_alpha   90.00
_cell.angle_beta   90.00
_cell.angle_gamma   90.00
#
_symmetry.space_group_name_H-M   'P 1'
#
loop_
_entity.id
_entity.type
_entity.pdbx_description
1 polymer ?
#
loop_
_entity_poly.entity_id
_entity_poly.type
_entity_poly.pdbx_seq_one_letter_code
_entity_poly.pdbx_strand_id
1 'polypeptide(L)'
;MPIVALDVDPHNGVIRRLLCPDREVPLSGGGCEFGQWYGFFSQDKLGGLNVDVTRVELEHDASHAAGVLEASLPYGRYRLTFTDRLAAGELDRAYTIESLEHGRLSDLVIRCCADPRTFPSASIDGRSYTHRRKNRFLQFPVRQAALQSDDLQIEFELTEVVAPPVLGVYTYVRDAMKEGWVVHHRLLTRNGASEEYVLRVRRATFSSQHAFWVHGLRHVLWRAAERHPWIRPTLQVGGNVFLARGARWSMRARLRLVEP
;
A
#
# COMPACT_ATOMS: atom_id res chain seq x y z
N MET A 1 2.13 24.34 4.91
CA MET A 1 0.84 24.50 5.62
C MET A 1 0.72 23.43 6.71
N PRO A 2 0.46 23.78 7.99
CA PRO A 2 0.38 22.77 9.05
C PRO A 2 -0.95 22.00 9.03
N ILE A 3 -0.88 20.69 9.22
CA ILE A 3 -2.05 19.87 9.56
C ILE A 3 -2.39 20.14 11.04
N VAL A 4 -3.66 20.39 11.36
CA VAL A 4 -4.10 20.70 12.74
C VAL A 4 -5.01 19.62 13.33
N ALA A 5 -5.64 18.81 12.48
CA ALA A 5 -6.41 17.66 12.92
C ALA A 5 -6.58 16.61 11.81
N LEU A 6 -7.00 15.42 12.19
CA LEU A 6 -7.29 14.27 11.35
C LEU A 6 -8.80 13.98 11.40
N ASP A 7 -9.43 13.82 10.23
CA ASP A 7 -10.75 13.20 10.14
C ASP A 7 -10.55 11.69 9.92
N VAL A 8 -10.83 10.92 10.96
CA VAL A 8 -10.64 9.46 10.98
C VAL A 8 -11.99 8.77 10.88
N ASP A 9 -12.08 7.74 10.05
CA ASP A 9 -13.25 6.86 9.98
C ASP A 9 -13.31 6.00 11.26
N PRO A 10 -14.38 6.13 12.07
CA PRO A 10 -14.46 5.47 13.37
C PRO A 10 -14.60 3.95 13.27
N HIS A 11 -14.90 3.40 12.09
CA HIS A 11 -15.11 1.97 11.92
C HIS A 11 -13.82 1.20 11.59
N ASN A 12 -12.82 1.88 11.03
CA ASN A 12 -11.61 1.22 10.51
C ASN A 12 -10.31 1.97 10.81
N GLY A 13 -10.36 3.17 11.42
CA GLY A 13 -9.18 3.97 11.75
C GLY A 13 -8.53 4.65 10.53
N VAL A 14 -9.18 4.64 9.36
CA VAL A 14 -8.67 5.26 8.12
C VAL A 14 -8.73 6.77 8.21
N ILE A 15 -7.64 7.44 7.88
CA ILE A 15 -7.67 8.91 7.70
C ILE A 15 -8.38 9.23 6.38
N ARG A 16 -9.51 9.94 6.50
CA ARG A 16 -10.35 10.41 5.39
C ARG A 16 -9.95 11.79 4.91
N ARG A 17 -9.51 12.67 5.82
CA ARG A 17 -9.10 14.05 5.49
C ARG A 17 -8.05 14.54 6.45
N LEU A 18 -7.20 15.43 5.96
CA LEU A 18 -6.35 16.27 6.79
C LEU A 18 -7.03 17.62 6.95
N LEU A 19 -7.18 18.07 8.20
CA LEU A 19 -7.79 19.35 8.51
C LEU A 19 -6.66 20.37 8.69
N CYS A 20 -6.71 21.46 7.93
CA CYS A 20 -5.80 22.60 8.00
C CYS A 20 -6.61 23.85 8.38
N PRO A 21 -5.97 24.94 8.87
CA PRO A 21 -6.70 26.13 9.31
C PRO A 21 -7.70 26.69 8.28
N ASP A 22 -7.31 26.70 7.00
CA ASP A 22 -8.06 27.36 5.93
C ASP A 22 -8.65 26.41 4.88
N ARG A 23 -8.42 25.09 5.01
CA ARG A 23 -8.93 24.09 4.06
C ARG A 23 -8.91 22.67 4.60
N GLU A 24 -9.74 21.82 4.00
CA GLU A 24 -9.66 20.37 4.15
C GLU A 24 -8.94 19.75 2.96
N VAL A 25 -8.07 18.78 3.22
CA VAL A 25 -7.38 18.01 2.19
C VAL A 25 -7.93 16.59 2.19
N PRO A 26 -8.78 16.22 1.21
CA PRO A 26 -9.38 14.90 1.16
C PRO A 26 -8.34 13.82 0.84
N LEU A 27 -8.32 12.77 1.66
CA LEU A 27 -7.55 11.54 1.45
C LEU A 27 -8.52 10.37 1.23
N SER A 28 -8.54 9.79 0.04
CA SER A 28 -9.44 8.69 -0.31
C SER A 28 -8.90 7.32 0.12
N GLY A 29 -8.67 7.14 1.42
CA GLY A 29 -8.21 5.86 1.99
C GLY A 29 -6.71 5.84 2.29
N GLY A 30 -6.35 6.42 3.43
CA GLY A 30 -5.02 6.30 4.03
C GLY A 30 -5.00 5.21 5.10
N GLY A 31 -4.14 4.20 4.94
CA GLY A 31 -4.00 3.10 5.91
C GLY A 31 -2.79 2.20 5.66
N CYS A 32 -2.59 1.20 6.51
CA CYS A 32 -1.73 0.06 6.17
C CYS A 32 -2.50 -0.93 5.32
N GLU A 33 -1.83 -1.53 4.35
CA GLU A 33 -2.34 -2.70 3.67
C GLU A 33 -1.38 -3.88 3.86
N PHE A 34 -1.95 -5.06 4.02
CA PHE A 34 -1.23 -6.30 3.83
C PHE A 34 -1.45 -6.81 2.42
N GLY A 35 -0.36 -7.17 1.77
CA GLY A 35 -0.41 -7.94 0.54
C GLY A 35 -0.11 -9.40 0.85
N GLN A 36 -1.11 -10.27 0.71
CA GLN A 36 -0.91 -11.58 0.12
C GLN A 36 -1.63 -11.59 -1.23
N TRP A 37 -1.15 -12.39 -2.18
CA TRP A 37 -1.61 -12.57 -3.58
C TRP A 37 -3.14 -12.67 -3.81
N TYR A 38 -3.91 -12.84 -2.74
CA TYR A 38 -5.35 -13.08 -2.72
C TYR A 38 -6.21 -11.87 -2.35
N GLY A 39 -5.63 -10.75 -1.93
CA GLY A 39 -6.36 -9.53 -1.63
C GLY A 39 -5.41 -8.43 -1.22
N PHE A 40 -5.44 -7.31 -1.96
CA PHE A 40 -5.06 -6.04 -1.36
C PHE A 40 -6.06 -5.81 -0.23
N PHE A 41 -5.60 -5.78 1.01
CA PHE A 41 -6.41 -5.25 2.08
C PHE A 41 -6.48 -3.73 1.88
N SER A 42 -7.34 -3.29 0.97
CA SER A 42 -7.78 -1.90 0.95
C SER A 42 -8.77 -1.78 2.09
N GLN A 43 -8.44 -0.96 3.09
CA GLN A 43 -9.34 -0.64 4.19
C GLN A 43 -10.68 -0.06 3.69
N ASP A 44 -10.81 0.24 2.39
CA ASP A 44 -12.08 0.62 1.75
C ASP A 44 -13.13 -0.51 1.84
N LYS A 45 -12.72 -1.79 1.97
CA LYS A 45 -13.60 -2.92 2.31
C LYS A 45 -12.81 -3.99 3.07
N LEU A 46 -13.16 -4.21 4.35
CA LEU A 46 -12.73 -5.32 5.22
C LEU A 46 -13.03 -6.74 4.67
N GLY A 47 -13.37 -6.89 3.38
CA GLY A 47 -13.87 -8.10 2.73
C GLY A 47 -13.04 -8.54 1.52
N GLY A 48 -11.71 -8.54 1.64
CA GLY A 48 -10.87 -9.30 0.71
C GLY A 48 -11.24 -10.79 0.79
N LEU A 49 -11.41 -11.46 -0.35
CA LEU A 49 -11.96 -12.82 -0.50
C LEU A 49 -11.24 -13.95 0.30
N ASN A 50 -10.15 -13.66 1.02
CA ASN A 50 -9.35 -14.64 1.74
C ASN A 50 -8.71 -14.08 3.03
N VAL A 51 -9.29 -13.05 3.64
CA VAL A 51 -8.81 -12.49 4.90
C VAL A 51 -9.85 -12.74 5.97
N ASP A 52 -9.50 -13.51 6.99
CA ASP A 52 -10.35 -13.71 8.16
C ASP A 52 -9.83 -12.82 9.29
N VAL A 53 -10.49 -11.68 9.51
CA VAL A 53 -10.11 -10.72 10.55
C VAL A 53 -10.65 -11.22 11.88
N THR A 54 -9.73 -11.61 12.76
CA THR A 54 -10.04 -12.24 14.05
C THR A 54 -10.02 -11.26 15.21
N ARG A 55 -9.34 -10.12 15.07
CA ARG A 55 -9.27 -9.07 16.09
C ARG A 55 -9.14 -7.70 15.45
N VAL A 56 -9.90 -6.76 15.98
CA VAL A 56 -9.83 -5.34 15.64
C VAL A 56 -9.89 -4.55 16.94
N GLU A 57 -8.83 -3.82 17.23
CA GLU A 57 -8.77 -2.84 18.31
C GLU A 57 -8.37 -1.51 17.69
N LEU A 58 -9.17 -0.47 17.95
CA LEU A 58 -9.01 0.85 17.36
C LEU A 58 -9.22 1.89 18.45
N GLU A 59 -8.35 2.88 18.48
CA GLU A 59 -8.51 4.11 19.24
C GLU A 59 -8.14 5.29 18.35
N HIS A 60 -8.90 6.37 18.43
CA HIS A 60 -8.59 7.58 17.67
C HIS A 60 -9.17 8.84 18.31
N ASP A 61 -8.50 9.95 18.02
CA ASP A 61 -8.94 11.32 18.27
C ASP A 61 -8.52 12.22 17.09
N ALA A 62 -8.65 13.54 17.25
CA ALA A 62 -8.33 14.51 16.21
C ALA A 62 -6.82 14.59 15.86
N SER A 63 -5.93 14.02 16.66
CA SER A 63 -4.48 14.09 16.51
C SER A 63 -3.81 12.73 16.39
N HIS A 64 -4.58 11.66 16.59
CA HIS A 64 -4.04 10.32 16.76
C HIS A 64 -5.03 9.27 16.26
N ALA A 65 -4.54 8.25 15.56
CA ALA A 65 -5.26 7.01 15.32
C ALA A 65 -4.29 5.84 15.51
N ALA A 66 -4.66 4.87 16.34
CA ALA A 66 -3.86 3.68 16.55
C ALA A 66 -4.76 2.44 16.58
N GLY A 67 -4.13 1.29 16.34
CA GLY A 67 -4.86 0.06 16.42
C GLY A 67 -4.02 -1.20 16.25
N VAL A 68 -4.69 -2.30 16.53
CA VAL A 68 -4.20 -3.66 16.35
C VAL A 68 -5.19 -4.43 15.49
N LEU A 69 -4.70 -5.03 14.42
CA LEU A 69 -5.50 -5.89 13.54
C LEU A 69 -4.86 -7.27 13.50
N GLU A 70 -5.57 -8.31 13.89
CA GLU A 70 -5.10 -9.69 13.70
C GLU A 70 -5.93 -10.36 12.62
N ALA A 71 -5.26 -10.87 11.59
CA ALA A 71 -5.91 -11.52 10.47
C ALA A 71 -5.22 -12.84 10.11
N SER A 72 -6.04 -13.82 9.75
CA SER A 72 -5.58 -15.05 9.09
C SER A 72 -5.60 -14.81 7.58
N LEU A 73 -4.44 -15.01 6.96
CA LEU A 73 -4.25 -15.00 5.52
C LEU A 73 -3.95 -16.44 5.05
N PRO A 74 -4.07 -16.75 3.75
CA PRO A 74 -3.87 -18.12 3.24
C PRO A 74 -2.54 -18.78 3.62
N TYR A 75 -1.50 -17.99 3.88
CA TYR A 75 -0.17 -18.48 4.26
C TYR A 75 0.30 -17.98 5.63
N GLY A 76 -0.61 -17.74 6.57
CA GLY A 76 -0.24 -17.51 7.97
C GLY A 76 -1.16 -16.55 8.69
N ARG A 77 -0.94 -16.43 10.00
CA ARG A 77 -1.60 -15.46 10.87
C ARG A 77 -0.67 -14.30 11.21
N TYR A 78 -1.19 -13.09 11.10
CA TYR A 78 -0.41 -11.87 11.28
C TYR A 78 -1.12 -10.87 12.17
N ARG A 79 -0.32 -10.08 12.88
CA ARG A 79 -0.76 -8.91 13.63
C ARG A 79 -0.20 -7.65 13.00
N LEU A 80 -1.08 -6.72 12.64
CA LEU A 80 -0.73 -5.33 12.40
C LEU A 80 -0.79 -4.58 13.71
N THR A 81 0.21 -3.75 13.96
CA THR A 81 0.10 -2.63 14.87
C THR A 81 0.38 -1.37 14.08
N PHE A 82 -0.48 -0.36 14.23
CA PHE A 82 -0.29 0.90 13.56
C PHE A 82 -0.52 2.09 14.49
N THR A 83 0.14 3.18 14.15
CA THR A 83 0.01 4.47 14.82
C THR A 83 0.15 5.56 13.78
N ASP A 84 -0.86 6.40 13.67
CA ASP A 84 -0.89 7.61 12.88
C ASP A 84 -1.00 8.78 13.87
N ARG A 85 0.00 9.66 13.89
CA ARG A 85 0.09 10.75 14.87
C ARG A 85 0.41 12.06 14.19
N LEU A 86 -0.36 13.08 14.54
CA LEU A 86 -0.06 14.46 14.20
C LEU A 86 1.02 15.00 15.15
N ALA A 87 2.14 15.45 14.60
CA ALA A 87 3.22 16.07 15.34
C ALA A 87 3.82 17.22 14.52
N ALA A 88 3.93 18.40 15.11
CA ALA A 88 4.52 19.59 14.47
C ALA A 88 3.93 19.94 13.08
N GLY A 89 2.64 19.69 12.86
CA GLY A 89 1.96 19.97 11.60
C GLY A 89 2.17 18.90 10.51
N GLU A 90 2.84 17.80 10.84
CA GLU A 90 3.10 16.67 9.95
C GLU A 90 2.39 15.42 10.48
N LEU A 91 1.95 14.56 9.57
CA LEU A 91 1.39 13.25 9.91
C LEU A 91 2.51 12.21 9.89
N ASP A 92 2.86 11.68 11.06
CA ASP A 92 3.77 10.57 11.23
C ASP A 92 2.99 9.26 11.29
N ARG A 93 3.40 8.28 10.50
CA ARG A 93 2.70 7.01 10.32
C ARG A 93 3.65 5.86 10.56
N ALA A 94 3.40 5.04 11.56
CA ALA A 94 4.21 3.88 11.92
C ALA A 94 3.38 2.60 11.80
N TYR A 95 3.91 1.62 11.10
CA TYR A 95 3.26 0.35 10.85
C TYR A 95 4.22 -0.80 11.12
N THR A 96 3.76 -1.77 11.89
CA THR A 96 4.52 -2.99 12.22
C THR A 96 3.66 -4.21 11.95
N ILE A 97 4.20 -5.16 11.19
CA ILE A 97 3.62 -6.50 11.09
C ILE A 97 4.43 -7.48 11.91
N GLU A 98 3.73 -8.38 12.61
CA GLU A 98 4.28 -9.50 13.34
C GLU A 98 3.65 -10.81 12.86
N SER A 99 4.47 -11.82 12.61
CA SER A 99 3.98 -13.17 12.31
C SER A 99 3.58 -13.89 13.60
N LEU A 100 2.32 -14.29 13.73
CA LEU A 100 1.81 -14.99 14.93
C LEU A 100 2.11 -16.49 14.91
N GLU A 101 2.46 -17.01 13.73
CA GLU A 101 2.89 -18.38 13.45
C GLU A 101 3.96 -18.39 12.34
N HIS A 102 4.48 -19.55 11.97
CA HIS A 102 5.33 -19.67 10.79
C HIS A 102 4.50 -19.46 9.53
N GLY A 103 4.92 -18.54 8.66
CA GLY A 103 4.13 -18.16 7.51
C GLY A 103 4.95 -17.55 6.37
N ARG A 104 4.23 -17.07 5.36
CA ARG A 104 4.79 -16.33 4.23
C ARG A 104 4.06 -15.01 4.02
N LEU A 105 4.81 -13.94 3.82
CA LEU A 105 4.26 -12.62 3.49
C LEU A 105 4.98 -12.06 2.27
N SER A 106 4.23 -11.47 1.35
CA SER A 106 4.81 -10.87 0.14
C SER A 106 5.11 -9.38 0.30
N ASP A 107 4.36 -8.69 1.16
CA ASP A 107 4.37 -7.23 1.17
C ASP A 107 3.84 -6.63 2.47
N LEU A 108 4.42 -5.50 2.85
CA LEU A 108 3.89 -4.56 3.84
C LEU A 108 3.77 -3.21 3.14
N VAL A 109 2.61 -2.57 3.24
CA VAL A 109 2.31 -1.35 2.49
C VAL A 109 1.82 -0.24 3.40
N ILE A 110 2.39 0.96 3.26
CA ILE A 110 1.76 2.21 3.70
C ILE A 110 1.11 2.84 2.48
N ARG A 111 -0.21 2.97 2.50
CA ARG A 111 -0.99 3.55 1.41
C ARG A 111 -1.55 4.91 1.77
N CYS A 112 -1.54 5.79 0.78
CA CYS A 112 -2.36 6.98 0.76
C CYS A 112 -3.04 7.10 -0.60
N CYS A 113 -4.24 7.64 -0.63
CA CYS A 113 -4.88 8.04 -1.88
C CYS A 113 -5.35 9.48 -1.80
N ALA A 114 -5.44 10.13 -2.95
CA ALA A 114 -5.98 11.46 -3.03
C ALA A 114 -6.76 11.66 -4.33
N ASP A 115 -7.71 12.58 -4.27
CA ASP A 115 -8.53 12.95 -5.42
C ASP A 115 -7.67 13.72 -6.45
N PRO A 116 -7.65 13.30 -7.72
CA PRO A 116 -6.92 14.01 -8.77
C PRO A 116 -7.49 15.39 -9.10
N ARG A 117 -8.69 15.74 -8.61
CA ARG A 117 -9.23 17.11 -8.66
C ARG A 117 -8.51 18.04 -7.69
N THR A 118 -8.05 17.51 -6.55
CA THR A 118 -7.26 18.25 -5.58
C THR A 118 -5.79 18.26 -5.98
N PHE A 119 -5.27 17.12 -6.46
CA PHE A 119 -3.88 16.97 -6.90
C PHE A 119 -3.81 16.51 -8.35
N PRO A 120 -3.78 17.42 -9.34
CA PRO A 120 -3.76 17.05 -10.76
C PRO A 120 -2.50 16.27 -11.19
N SER A 121 -1.40 16.41 -10.45
CA SER A 121 -0.12 15.77 -10.75
C SER A 121 0.46 15.02 -9.56
N ALA A 122 1.37 14.10 -9.89
CA ALA A 122 2.20 13.40 -8.94
C ALA A 122 3.67 13.42 -9.39
N SER A 123 4.60 13.48 -8.46
CA SER A 123 6.03 13.39 -8.74
C SER A 123 6.66 12.20 -8.01
N ILE A 124 7.54 11.48 -8.71
CA ILE A 124 8.30 10.36 -8.18
C ILE A 124 9.55 10.16 -9.04
N ASP A 125 10.68 9.81 -8.40
CA ASP A 125 11.96 9.58 -9.10
C ASP A 125 12.40 10.76 -9.99
N GLY A 126 12.18 12.00 -9.51
CA GLY A 126 12.50 13.23 -10.24
C GLY A 126 11.62 13.49 -11.48
N ARG A 127 10.53 12.74 -11.66
CA ARG A 127 9.62 12.85 -12.80
C ARG A 127 8.24 13.27 -12.34
N SER A 128 7.56 14.10 -13.13
CA SER A 128 6.18 14.52 -12.89
C SER A 128 5.21 13.85 -13.87
N TYR A 129 4.02 13.52 -13.37
CA TYR A 129 2.98 12.80 -14.09
C TYR A 129 1.63 13.44 -13.85
N THR A 130 0.89 13.75 -14.91
CA THR A 130 -0.50 14.19 -14.82
C THR A 130 -1.45 12.99 -14.71
N HIS A 131 -2.49 13.11 -13.90
CA HIS A 131 -3.50 12.07 -13.75
C HIS A 131 -4.28 11.91 -15.07
N ARG A 132 -4.40 10.68 -15.57
CA ARG A 132 -5.04 10.38 -16.87
C ARG A 132 -6.00 9.19 -16.79
N ARG A 133 -6.29 8.66 -15.59
CA ARG A 133 -7.16 7.49 -15.36
C ARG A 133 -6.72 6.27 -16.19
N LYS A 134 -5.41 6.09 -16.40
CA LYS A 134 -4.89 5.01 -17.25
C LYS A 134 -4.63 3.70 -16.51
N ASN A 135 -4.86 3.67 -15.20
CA ASN A 135 -4.47 2.56 -14.34
C ASN A 135 -2.97 2.24 -14.44
N ARG A 136 -2.14 3.28 -14.61
CA ARG A 136 -0.70 3.14 -14.80
C ARG A 136 0.00 3.06 -13.44
N PHE A 137 0.90 2.10 -13.29
CA PHE A 137 1.74 1.92 -12.10
C PHE A 137 3.13 2.48 -12.37
N LEU A 138 3.59 3.39 -11.51
CA LEU A 138 4.88 4.06 -11.59
C LEU A 138 5.70 3.67 -10.35
N GLN A 139 6.48 2.60 -10.43
CA GLN A 139 7.20 2.03 -9.28
C GLN A 139 8.70 2.24 -9.41
N PHE A 140 9.32 2.75 -8.35
CA PHE A 140 10.74 3.06 -8.29
C PHE A 140 11.33 2.68 -6.92
N PRO A 141 12.62 2.33 -6.85
CA PRO A 141 13.32 2.02 -5.59
C PRO A 141 13.69 3.31 -4.83
N VAL A 142 12.72 4.19 -4.63
CA VAL A 142 12.85 5.48 -3.94
C VAL A 142 12.01 5.47 -2.68
N ARG A 143 12.28 6.41 -1.77
CA ARG A 143 11.55 6.58 -0.49
C ARG A 143 10.56 7.73 -0.52
N GLN A 144 10.55 8.51 -1.60
CA GLN A 144 9.82 9.76 -1.67
C GLN A 144 8.93 9.81 -2.91
N ALA A 145 7.76 10.40 -2.73
CA ALA A 145 6.84 10.79 -3.80
C ALA A 145 6.09 12.04 -3.34
N ALA A 146 5.52 12.79 -4.28
CA ALA A 146 4.63 13.90 -3.95
C ALA A 146 3.38 13.89 -4.82
N LEU A 147 2.31 14.48 -4.30
CA LEU A 147 1.12 14.86 -5.03
C LEU A 147 1.04 16.38 -5.07
N GLN A 148 0.73 16.96 -6.22
CA GLN A 148 0.95 18.37 -6.49
C GLN A 148 -0.30 19.02 -7.10
N SER A 149 -0.61 20.24 -6.64
CA SER A 149 -1.48 21.24 -7.24
C SER A 149 -0.71 22.55 -7.41
N ASP A 150 -1.37 23.58 -7.94
CA ASP A 150 -0.75 24.90 -8.12
C ASP A 150 -0.47 25.62 -6.79
N ASP A 151 -1.15 25.25 -5.72
CA ASP A 151 -1.14 25.95 -4.43
C ASP A 151 -0.86 25.03 -3.22
N LEU A 152 -0.67 23.72 -3.46
CA LEU A 152 -0.49 22.73 -2.41
C LEU A 152 0.28 21.52 -2.93
N GLN A 153 1.19 21.03 -2.10
CA GLN A 153 1.88 19.77 -2.32
C GLN A 153 1.76 18.90 -1.08
N ILE A 154 1.41 17.62 -1.27
CA ILE A 154 1.58 16.58 -0.26
C ILE A 154 2.87 15.84 -0.56
N GLU A 155 3.81 15.86 0.36
CA GLU A 155 5.00 15.03 0.28
C GLU A 155 4.86 13.79 1.14
N PHE A 156 5.28 12.66 0.59
CA PHE A 156 5.31 11.36 1.23
C PHE A 156 6.76 10.90 1.33
N GLU A 157 7.21 10.62 2.54
CA GLU A 157 8.57 10.17 2.79
C GLU A 157 8.58 8.93 3.68
N LEU A 158 9.23 7.87 3.24
CA LEU A 158 9.52 6.71 4.07
C LEU A 158 10.82 6.96 4.87
N THR A 159 10.68 7.22 6.16
CA THR A 159 11.78 7.64 7.05
C THR A 159 12.54 6.45 7.63
N GLU A 160 11.83 5.39 8.04
CA GLU A 160 12.43 4.22 8.70
C GLU A 160 11.87 2.91 8.14
N VAL A 161 12.73 1.89 8.10
CA VAL A 161 12.37 0.53 7.67
C VAL A 161 13.17 -0.48 8.48
N VAL A 162 12.47 -1.45 9.06
CA VAL A 162 13.08 -2.64 9.66
C VAL A 162 12.52 -3.87 8.95
N ALA A 163 13.36 -4.56 8.19
CA ALA A 163 12.94 -5.69 7.36
C ALA A 163 14.12 -6.64 7.07
N PRO A 164 13.87 -7.92 6.77
CA PRO A 164 14.87 -8.83 6.25
C PRO A 164 15.61 -8.27 5.01
N PRO A 165 16.90 -8.60 4.82
CA PRO A 165 17.72 -8.05 3.72
C PRO A 165 17.24 -8.47 2.32
N VAL A 166 16.44 -9.55 2.24
CA VAL A 166 15.75 -10.00 1.01
C VAL A 166 14.69 -9.00 0.54
N LEU A 167 14.21 -8.10 1.40
CA LEU A 167 13.25 -7.06 1.04
C LEU A 167 13.96 -5.77 0.62
N GLY A 168 13.37 -5.11 -0.37
CA GLY A 168 13.71 -3.79 -0.86
C GLY A 168 12.56 -2.84 -0.67
N VAL A 169 12.89 -1.57 -0.46
CA VAL A 169 11.91 -0.49 -0.42
C VAL A 169 11.58 -0.09 -1.84
N TYR A 170 10.28 -0.03 -2.14
CA TYR A 170 9.78 0.54 -3.37
C TYR A 170 8.65 1.49 -3.06
N THR A 171 8.70 2.67 -3.66
CA THR A 171 7.56 3.58 -3.70
C THR A 171 6.92 3.46 -5.07
N TYR A 172 5.60 3.39 -5.13
CA TYR A 172 4.90 3.56 -6.38
C TYR A 172 3.79 4.58 -6.29
N VAL A 173 3.57 5.27 -7.41
CA VAL A 173 2.40 6.11 -7.66
C VAL A 173 1.54 5.45 -8.75
N ARG A 174 0.24 5.30 -8.51
CA ARG A 174 -0.70 4.75 -9.48
C ARG A 174 -1.75 5.80 -9.86
N ASP A 175 -1.86 5.99 -11.17
CA ASP A 175 -2.92 6.76 -11.82
C ASP A 175 -4.18 5.88 -11.94
N ALA A 176 -4.90 5.67 -10.83
CA ALA A 176 -5.99 4.71 -10.76
C ALA A 176 -7.28 5.23 -11.42
N MET A 177 -8.08 4.33 -11.99
CA MET A 177 -9.30 4.72 -12.69
C MET A 177 -10.40 5.24 -11.76
N LYS A 178 -10.51 4.69 -10.54
CA LYS A 178 -11.61 4.98 -9.61
C LYS A 178 -11.13 5.68 -8.34
N GLU A 179 -10.01 5.23 -7.80
CA GLU A 179 -9.48 5.65 -6.51
C GLU A 179 -8.73 7.00 -6.57
N GLY A 180 -8.35 7.43 -7.79
CA GLY A 180 -7.54 8.62 -8.02
C GLY A 180 -6.04 8.32 -8.00
N TRP A 181 -5.25 9.23 -7.42
CA TRP A 181 -3.86 8.92 -7.13
C TRP A 181 -3.76 7.94 -5.98
N VAL A 182 -2.92 6.92 -6.13
CA VAL A 182 -2.60 5.99 -5.07
C VAL A 182 -1.08 5.97 -4.88
N VAL A 183 -0.60 6.38 -3.71
CA VAL A 183 0.81 6.39 -3.31
C VAL A 183 1.03 5.24 -2.33
N HIS A 184 1.92 4.32 -2.67
CA HIS A 184 2.28 3.17 -1.84
C HIS A 184 3.78 3.21 -1.53
N HIS A 185 4.13 3.14 -0.24
CA HIS A 185 5.45 2.68 0.17
C HIS A 185 5.37 1.20 0.53
N ARG A 186 6.24 0.38 -0.06
CA ARG A 186 6.14 -1.08 -0.03
C ARG A 186 7.47 -1.73 0.32
N LEU A 187 7.37 -2.86 1.00
CA LEU A 187 8.47 -3.80 1.16
C LEU A 187 8.24 -4.98 0.22
N LEU A 188 8.98 -5.00 -0.90
CA LEU A 188 8.90 -6.08 -1.88
C LEU A 188 10.19 -6.88 -1.87
N THR A 189 10.13 -8.16 -2.22
CA THR A 189 11.35 -8.94 -2.44
C THR A 189 12.20 -8.31 -3.52
N ARG A 190 13.50 -8.17 -3.24
CA ARG A 190 14.49 -7.79 -4.25
C ARG A 190 14.49 -8.85 -5.35
N ASN A 191 14.66 -8.42 -6.60
CA ASN A 191 14.70 -9.31 -7.75
C ASN A 191 15.66 -10.48 -7.51
N GLY A 192 15.20 -11.70 -7.82
CA GLY A 192 16.01 -12.92 -7.72
C GLY A 192 16.20 -13.53 -6.33
N ALA A 193 15.65 -12.93 -5.27
CA ALA A 193 15.94 -13.38 -3.90
C ALA A 193 14.98 -14.46 -3.35
N SER A 194 13.76 -14.60 -3.91
CA SER A 194 12.84 -15.72 -3.67
C SER A 194 11.51 -15.51 -4.43
N GLU A 195 11.53 -15.54 -5.76
CA GLU A 195 10.31 -15.31 -6.56
C GLU A 195 9.44 -16.58 -6.60
N GLU A 196 8.19 -16.47 -6.14
CA GLU A 196 7.17 -17.50 -6.34
C GLU A 196 6.23 -17.01 -7.44
N TYR A 197 6.10 -17.78 -8.51
CA TYR A 197 5.23 -17.40 -9.63
C TYR A 197 3.82 -17.86 -9.31
N VAL A 198 2.87 -16.93 -9.34
CA VAL A 198 1.46 -17.21 -9.10
C VAL A 198 0.66 -16.92 -10.37
N LEU A 199 0.23 -17.98 -11.05
CA LEU A 199 -0.72 -17.87 -12.16
C LEU A 199 -2.14 -17.98 -11.62
N ARG A 200 -2.92 -16.92 -11.76
CA ARG A 200 -4.35 -16.95 -11.46
C ARG A 200 -5.16 -17.00 -12.73
N VAL A 201 -6.07 -17.96 -12.84
CA VAL A 201 -7.06 -18.04 -13.91
C VAL A 201 -8.44 -18.12 -13.26
N ARG A 202 -9.21 -17.02 -13.31
CA ARG A 202 -10.51 -16.89 -12.62
C ARG A 202 -10.39 -17.12 -11.10
N ARG A 203 -10.98 -18.21 -10.58
CA ARG A 203 -10.97 -18.63 -9.16
C ARG A 203 -9.84 -19.61 -8.83
N ALA A 204 -9.12 -20.13 -9.83
CA ALA A 204 -8.02 -21.06 -9.62
C ALA A 204 -6.70 -20.30 -9.50
N THR A 205 -5.87 -20.73 -8.55
CA THR A 205 -4.52 -20.19 -8.33
C THR A 205 -3.50 -21.31 -8.40
N PHE A 206 -2.49 -21.14 -9.22
CA PHE A 206 -1.36 -22.05 -9.40
C PHE A 206 -0.10 -21.34 -8.92
N SER A 207 0.60 -21.91 -7.94
CA SER A 207 1.89 -21.39 -7.45
C SER A 207 3.01 -22.34 -7.84
N SER A 208 4.15 -21.79 -8.25
CA SER A 208 5.35 -22.58 -8.56
C SER A 208 6.62 -21.77 -8.32
N GLN A 209 7.61 -22.41 -7.69
CA GLN A 209 8.96 -21.86 -7.48
C GLN A 209 9.84 -21.95 -8.74
N HIS A 210 9.40 -22.68 -9.78
CA HIS A 210 10.24 -23.09 -10.92
C HIS A 210 9.80 -22.49 -12.26
N ALA A 211 8.94 -21.46 -12.23
CA ALA A 211 8.29 -20.92 -13.43
C ALA A 211 9.12 -19.84 -14.15
N PHE A 212 10.42 -20.10 -14.40
CA PHE A 212 11.26 -19.21 -15.22
C PHE A 212 10.72 -19.00 -16.65
N TRP A 213 10.00 -19.99 -17.20
CA TRP A 213 9.35 -19.95 -18.53
C TRP A 213 8.22 -18.93 -18.66
N VAL A 214 7.83 -18.29 -17.56
CA VAL A 214 6.58 -17.56 -17.45
C VAL A 214 6.76 -16.04 -17.70
N HIS A 215 8.00 -15.56 -17.85
CA HIS A 215 8.27 -14.17 -18.27
C HIS A 215 7.72 -13.85 -19.67
N GLY A 216 7.88 -14.76 -20.64
CA GLY A 216 7.32 -14.60 -22.00
C GLY A 216 5.79 -14.66 -22.01
N LEU A 217 5.22 -15.61 -21.26
CA LEU A 217 3.76 -15.74 -21.08
C LEU A 217 3.15 -14.55 -20.37
N ARG A 218 3.87 -13.87 -19.46
CA ARG A 218 3.39 -12.68 -18.76
C ARG A 218 2.93 -11.59 -19.72
N HIS A 219 3.75 -11.27 -20.72
CA HIS A 219 3.40 -10.24 -21.70
C HIS A 219 2.19 -10.63 -22.55
N VAL A 220 2.06 -11.91 -22.89
CA VAL A 220 0.93 -12.43 -23.67
C VAL A 220 -0.36 -12.44 -22.86
N LEU A 221 -0.31 -12.93 -21.61
CA LEU A 221 -1.46 -12.96 -20.70
C LEU A 221 -1.91 -11.56 -20.28
N TRP A 222 -0.96 -10.65 -20.07
CA TRP A 222 -1.26 -9.25 -19.77
C TRP A 222 -1.94 -8.55 -20.96
N ARG A 223 -1.41 -8.69 -22.19
CA ARG A 223 -2.07 -8.18 -23.41
C ARG A 223 -3.44 -8.84 -23.68
N ALA A 224 -3.59 -10.12 -23.38
CA ALA A 224 -4.86 -10.82 -23.50
C ALA A 224 -5.90 -10.30 -22.49
N ALA A 225 -5.48 -10.01 -21.26
CA ALA A 225 -6.32 -9.40 -20.22
C ALA A 225 -6.73 -7.96 -20.57
N GLU A 226 -5.87 -7.20 -21.27
CA GLU A 226 -6.23 -5.87 -21.80
C GLU A 226 -7.29 -5.96 -22.93
N ARG A 227 -7.22 -6.99 -23.78
CA ARG A 227 -8.15 -7.17 -24.92
C ARG A 227 -9.48 -7.84 -24.56
N HIS A 228 -9.50 -8.67 -23.53
CA HIS A 228 -10.67 -9.46 -23.14
C HIS A 228 -10.92 -9.38 -21.63
N PRO A 229 -11.59 -8.32 -21.13
CA PRO A 229 -11.76 -8.08 -19.68
C PRO A 229 -12.49 -9.20 -18.90
N TRP A 230 -13.21 -10.08 -19.62
CA TRP A 230 -13.93 -11.24 -19.12
C TRP A 230 -13.05 -12.49 -18.91
N ILE A 231 -11.89 -12.57 -19.56
CA ILE A 231 -10.88 -13.60 -19.34
C ILE A 231 -9.79 -12.91 -18.52
N ARG A 232 -9.79 -13.14 -17.20
CA ARG A 232 -8.81 -12.55 -16.27
C ARG A 232 -7.73 -13.56 -15.83
N PRO A 233 -6.93 -14.13 -16.74
CA PRO A 233 -5.70 -14.76 -16.32
C PRO A 233 -4.77 -13.63 -15.90
N THR A 234 -4.58 -13.50 -14.59
CA THR A 234 -3.59 -12.58 -14.04
C THR A 234 -2.43 -13.45 -13.60
N LEU A 235 -1.39 -13.43 -14.41
CA LEU A 235 -0.11 -13.94 -13.95
C LEU A 235 0.54 -12.82 -13.14
N GLN A 236 0.72 -13.08 -11.85
CA GLN A 236 1.40 -12.16 -10.96
C GLN A 236 2.65 -12.85 -10.42
N VAL A 237 3.75 -12.12 -10.45
CA VAL A 237 5.05 -12.60 -9.96
C VAL A 237 5.44 -11.72 -8.81
N GLY A 238 5.86 -12.34 -7.72
CA GLY A 238 6.59 -11.64 -6.68
C GLY A 238 7.00 -12.60 -5.60
N GLY A 239 7.98 -12.16 -4.82
CA GLY A 239 8.54 -13.01 -3.82
C GLY A 239 7.69 -13.04 -2.57
N ASN A 240 7.53 -14.25 -2.06
CA ASN A 240 7.08 -14.48 -0.70
C ASN A 240 8.33 -14.63 0.15
N VAL A 241 8.37 -13.93 1.29
CA VAL A 241 9.41 -14.12 2.30
C VAL A 241 8.84 -15.01 3.39
N PHE A 242 9.60 -16.02 3.81
CA PHE A 242 9.25 -16.81 4.98
C PHE A 242 9.45 -15.98 6.25
N LEU A 243 8.46 -16.02 7.14
CA LEU A 243 8.52 -15.40 8.45
C LEU A 243 8.44 -16.50 9.50
N ALA A 244 9.44 -16.55 10.38
CA ALA A 244 9.32 -17.32 11.60
C ALA A 244 8.25 -16.69 12.51
N ARG A 245 7.63 -17.51 13.37
CA ARG A 245 6.78 -16.99 14.45
C ARG A 245 7.53 -15.93 15.25
N GLY A 246 6.90 -14.78 15.47
CA GLY A 246 7.46 -13.62 16.15
C GLY A 246 8.36 -12.73 15.29
N ALA A 247 8.61 -13.07 14.02
CA ALA A 247 9.32 -12.18 13.11
C ALA A 247 8.51 -10.91 12.85
N ARG A 248 9.19 -9.77 12.79
CA ARG A 248 8.57 -8.45 12.65
C ARG A 248 9.18 -7.65 11.52
N TRP A 249 8.34 -6.97 10.74
CA TRP A 249 8.75 -5.92 9.82
C TRP A 249 8.06 -4.62 10.21
N SER A 250 8.75 -3.50 10.05
CA SER A 250 8.15 -2.19 10.28
C SER A 250 8.55 -1.18 9.23
N MET A 251 7.66 -0.21 9.04
CA MET A 251 7.86 0.96 8.21
C MET A 251 7.34 2.19 8.94
N ARG A 252 8.06 3.30 8.79
CA ARG A 252 7.62 4.61 9.24
C ARG A 252 7.63 5.57 8.06
N ALA A 253 6.53 6.29 7.88
CA ALA A 253 6.38 7.29 6.85
C ALA A 253 5.92 8.62 7.45
N ARG A 254 6.30 9.70 6.79
CA ARG A 254 5.89 11.05 7.10
C ARG A 254 5.12 11.62 5.92
N LEU A 255 4.06 12.34 6.25
CA LEU A 255 3.28 13.12 5.31
C LEU A 255 3.30 14.57 5.76
N ARG A 256 3.70 15.47 4.86
CA ARG A 256 3.68 16.92 5.11
C ARG A 256 3.03 17.68 3.98
N LEU A 257 2.37 18.78 4.34
CA LEU A 257 1.76 19.71 3.39
C LEU A 257 2.69 20.92 3.22
N VAL A 258 3.20 21.11 2.01
CA VAL A 258 4.07 22.23 1.67
C VAL A 258 3.42 23.11 0.62
N GLU A 259 3.80 24.38 0.62
CA GLU A 259 3.55 25.26 -0.52
C GLU A 259 4.56 24.87 -1.62
N PRO A 260 4.14 24.74 -2.88
CA PRO A 260 4.97 24.23 -3.98
C PRO A 260 6.21 25.08 -4.28
#